data_AF-D4BNY2-F1
#
_entry.id   AF-D4BNY2-F1
#
_cell.length_a   1.000
_cell.length_b   1.000
_cell.length_c   1.000
_cell.angle_alpha   90.00
_cell.angle_beta   90.00
_cell.angle_gamma   90.00
#
_symmetry.space_group_name_H-M   'P 1'
#
loop_
_entity.id
_entity.type
_entity.pdbx_description
1 polymer ?
#
loop_
_entity_poly.entity_id
_entity_poly.type
_entity_poly.pdbx_seq_one_letter_code
_entity_poly.pdbx_strand_id
1 'polypeptide(L)'
;MARVQRERVLPPLPAETAEDGRIRRYLPKRTSLDDLTDEDLQAIVQEINDTPMKVPDWETPNEAWYRKLGKVMSKTSHPQTNVALTNR
;
A
#
# COMPACT_ATOMS: atom_id res chain seq x y z
N MET A 1 -28.44 10.90 38.02
CA MET A 1 -28.71 9.94 36.93
C MET A 1 -28.65 10.75 35.63
N ALA A 2 -27.82 10.53 34.62
CA ALA A 2 -27.27 9.30 34.07
C ALA A 2 -25.88 9.52 33.45
N ARG A 3 -25.00 8.51 33.54
CA ARG A 3 -23.70 8.45 32.87
C ARG A 3 -23.96 8.04 31.41
N VAL A 4 -23.72 8.93 30.45
CA VAL A 4 -23.74 8.58 29.02
C VAL A 4 -22.48 7.76 28.73
N GLN A 5 -22.66 6.45 28.60
CA GLN A 5 -21.62 5.54 28.12
C GLN A 5 -21.44 5.83 26.64
N ARG A 6 -20.33 6.50 26.29
CA ARG A 6 -19.91 6.64 24.89
C ARG A 6 -19.40 5.28 24.44
N GLU A 7 -20.22 4.54 23.71
CA GLU A 7 -19.75 3.38 22.96
C GLU A 7 -18.60 3.82 22.06
N ARG A 8 -17.40 3.27 22.29
CA ARG A 8 -16.32 3.36 21.31
C ARG A 8 -16.76 2.53 20.11
N VAL A 9 -17.36 3.18 19.13
CA VAL A 9 -17.42 2.65 17.77
C VAL A 9 -15.96 2.53 17.33
N LEU A 10 -15.40 1.33 17.33
CA LEU A 10 -14.10 1.09 16.72
C LEU A 10 -14.23 1.54 15.26
N PRO A 11 -13.36 2.43 14.74
CA PRO A 11 -13.36 2.71 13.32
C PRO A 11 -13.15 1.40 12.55
N PRO A 12 -13.76 1.24 11.36
CA PRO A 12 -13.52 0.07 10.54
C PRO A 12 -12.01 -0.09 10.36
N LEU A 13 -11.52 -1.30 10.65
CA LEU A 13 -10.10 -1.61 10.51
C LEU A 13 -9.69 -1.23 9.08
N PRO A 14 -8.65 -0.39 8.91
CA PRO A 14 -8.22 0.01 7.59
C PRO A 14 -7.81 -1.23 6.76
N ALA A 15 -7.88 -1.10 5.43
CA ALA A 15 -7.71 -2.19 4.46
C ALA A 15 -6.37 -2.96 4.55
N GLU A 16 -5.44 -2.45 5.36
CA GLU A 16 -4.16 -3.04 5.79
C GLU A 16 -4.32 -4.42 6.45
N THR A 17 -5.51 -4.80 6.92
CA THR A 17 -5.77 -6.14 7.48
C THR A 17 -5.97 -7.26 6.43
N ALA A 18 -6.21 -6.92 5.16
CA ALA A 18 -6.40 -7.92 4.10
C ALA A 18 -5.06 -8.51 3.60
N GLU A 19 -4.01 -7.69 3.57
CA GLU A 19 -2.65 -8.11 3.18
C GLU A 19 -2.05 -9.12 4.18
N ASP A 20 -2.27 -8.86 5.47
CA ASP A 20 -1.89 -9.77 6.57
C ASP A 20 -2.48 -11.19 6.39
N GLY A 21 -3.66 -11.30 5.76
CA GLY A 21 -4.29 -12.60 5.50
C GLY A 21 -3.56 -13.43 4.44
N ARG A 22 -3.02 -12.78 3.39
CA ARG A 22 -2.33 -13.48 2.28
C ARG A 22 -0.92 -13.87 2.67
N ILE A 23 -0.19 -12.97 3.34
CA ILE A 23 1.16 -13.26 3.84
C ILE A 23 1.12 -14.49 4.76
N ARG A 24 0.10 -14.64 5.60
CA ARG A 24 -0.06 -15.77 6.52
C ARG A 24 -0.30 -17.13 5.85
N ARG A 25 -0.54 -17.18 4.54
CA ARG A 25 -0.55 -18.43 3.76
C ARG A 25 0.86 -19.00 3.57
N TYR A 26 1.86 -18.12 3.42
CA TYR A 26 3.26 -18.49 3.18
C TYR A 26 4.10 -18.40 4.46
N LEU A 27 3.85 -17.36 5.27
CA LEU A 27 4.51 -17.10 6.54
C LEU A 27 3.50 -17.16 7.70
N PRO A 28 3.09 -18.37 8.12
CA PRO A 28 2.35 -18.55 9.36
C PRO A 28 2.97 -17.83 10.56
N LYS A 29 2.19 -17.64 11.62
CA LYS A 29 2.72 -16.99 12.82
C LYS A 29 3.89 -17.81 13.37
N ARG A 30 4.99 -17.13 13.65
CA ARG A 30 6.25 -17.72 14.17
C ARG A 30 6.98 -18.60 13.16
N THR A 31 6.72 -18.46 11.86
CA THR A 31 7.63 -18.97 10.83
C THR A 31 9.00 -18.33 11.01
N SER A 32 10.04 -19.16 11.11
CA SER A 32 11.43 -18.68 11.08
C SER A 32 11.76 -18.25 9.67
N LEU A 33 12.41 -17.09 9.51
CA LEU A 33 12.90 -16.64 8.21
C LEU A 33 14.26 -17.26 7.87
N ASP A 34 14.97 -17.79 8.86
CA ASP A 34 16.30 -18.40 8.67
C ASP A 34 16.25 -19.68 7.81
N ASP A 35 15.07 -20.31 7.73
CA ASP A 35 14.83 -21.51 6.94
C ASP A 35 14.42 -21.19 5.49
N LEU A 36 14.28 -19.92 5.13
CA LEU A 36 13.88 -19.48 3.79
C LEU A 36 15.06 -18.88 3.05
N THR A 37 15.21 -19.27 1.78
CA THR A 37 16.18 -18.64 0.90
C THR A 37 15.69 -17.25 0.46
N ASP A 38 16.61 -16.42 -0.01
CA ASP A 38 16.24 -15.12 -0.61
C ASP A 38 15.33 -15.33 -1.83
N GLU A 39 15.53 -16.42 -2.59
CA GLU A 39 14.67 -16.80 -3.70
C GLU A 39 13.25 -17.15 -3.23
N ASP A 40 13.09 -17.88 -2.12
CA ASP A 40 11.78 -18.21 -1.56
C ASP A 40 11.05 -16.95 -1.09
N LEU A 41 11.75 -16.05 -0.41
CA LEU A 41 11.20 -14.76 0.03
C LEU A 41 10.78 -13.92 -1.17
N GLN A 42 11.61 -13.86 -2.20
CA GLN A 42 11.32 -13.09 -3.41
C GLN A 42 10.13 -13.67 -4.17
N ALA A 43 9.98 -14.99 -4.22
CA ALA A 43 8.82 -15.64 -4.83
C ALA A 43 7.53 -15.26 -4.11
N ILE A 44 7.53 -15.25 -2.77
CA ILE A 44 6.37 -14.82 -1.97
C ILE A 44 6.05 -13.35 -2.24
N VAL A 45 7.06 -12.47 -2.23
CA VAL A 45 6.90 -11.03 -2.52
C VAL A 45 6.32 -10.82 -3.91
N GLN A 46 6.84 -11.52 -4.91
CA GLN A 46 6.37 -11.41 -6.30
C GLN A 46 4.91 -11.84 -6.42
N GLU A 47 4.57 -13.03 -5.90
CA GLU A 47 3.22 -13.57 -6.00
C GLU A 47 2.20 -12.66 -5.32
N ILE A 48 2.52 -12.14 -4.13
CA ILE A 48 1.61 -11.24 -3.39
C ILE A 48 1.42 -9.93 -4.17
N ASN A 49 2.51 -9.32 -4.65
CA ASN A 49 2.47 -8.01 -5.29
C ASN A 49 1.92 -8.02 -6.71
N ASP A 50 1.91 -9.17 -7.39
CA ASP A 50 1.38 -9.34 -8.75
C ASP A 50 0.00 -9.97 -8.79
N THR A 51 -0.58 -10.35 -7.65
CA THR A 51 -1.93 -10.88 -7.68
C THR A 51 -2.97 -9.77 -7.48
N PRO A 52 -3.94 -9.64 -8.40
CA PRO A 52 -5.08 -8.73 -8.28
C PRO A 52 -5.80 -8.80 -6.93
N MET A 53 -6.15 -7.65 -6.37
CA MET A 53 -6.95 -7.55 -5.15
C MET A 53 -8.32 -6.92 -5.44
N LYS A 54 -9.40 -7.49 -4.89
CA LYS A 54 -10.77 -6.99 -5.07
C LYS A 54 -10.91 -5.48 -4.83
N VAL A 55 -10.14 -4.97 -3.88
CA VAL A 55 -9.93 -3.53 -3.67
C VAL A 55 -8.42 -3.29 -3.83
N PRO A 56 -7.99 -2.33 -4.65
CA PRO A 56 -8.76 -1.33 -5.40
C PRO A 56 -9.04 -1.78 -6.85
N ASP A 57 -10.26 -2.21 -7.16
CA ASP A 57 -10.72 -2.49 -8.54
C ASP A 57 -9.97 -3.60 -9.28
N TRP A 58 -9.51 -4.63 -8.57
CA TRP A 58 -8.75 -5.75 -9.15
C TRP A 58 -7.36 -5.34 -9.68
N GLU A 59 -6.84 -4.18 -9.30
CA GLU A 59 -5.43 -3.85 -9.50
C GLU A 59 -4.55 -4.75 -8.61
N THR A 60 -3.36 -5.08 -9.11
CA THR A 60 -2.30 -5.64 -8.27
C THR A 60 -1.73 -4.56 -7.35
N PRO A 61 -1.17 -4.92 -6.18
CA PRO A 61 -0.44 -3.96 -5.35
C PRO A 61 0.62 -3.17 -6.13
N ASN A 62 1.37 -3.83 -7.02
CA ASN A 62 2.36 -3.19 -7.88
C ASN A 62 1.73 -2.14 -8.81
N GLU A 63 0.64 -2.48 -9.50
CA GLU A 63 -0.07 -1.54 -10.39
C GLU A 63 -0.60 -0.32 -9.64
N ALA A 64 -1.23 -0.55 -8.48
CA ALA A 64 -1.75 0.51 -7.63
C ALA A 64 -0.63 1.43 -7.14
N TRP A 65 0.54 0.86 -6.79
CA TRP A 65 1.73 1.60 -6.38
C TRP A 65 2.26 2.49 -7.51
N TYR A 66 2.52 1.94 -8.69
CA TYR A 66 3.03 2.70 -9.83
C TYR A 66 2.07 3.79 -10.31
N ARG A 67 0.76 3.52 -10.29
CA ARG A 67 -0.28 4.52 -10.59
C ARG A 67 -0.25 5.67 -9.60
N LYS A 68 -0.07 5.40 -8.30
CA LYS A 68 0.07 6.45 -7.28
C LYS A 68 1.37 7.23 -7.45
N LEU A 69 2.49 6.55 -7.68
CA LEU A 69 3.78 7.19 -7.93
C LEU A 69 3.72 8.14 -9.14
N GLY A 70 3.14 7.71 -10.26
CA GLY A 70 2.94 8.56 -11.44
C GLY A 70 2.14 9.84 -11.12
N LYS A 71 1.12 9.74 -10.27
CA LYS A 71 0.32 10.90 -9.80
C LYS A 71 1.11 11.82 -8.86
N VAL A 72 2.03 11.30 -8.08
CA VAL A 72 2.90 12.12 -7.21
C VAL A 72 3.91 12.88 -8.08
N MET A 73 4.56 12.18 -9.00
CA MET A 73 5.57 12.77 -9.89
C MET A 73 4.97 13.83 -10.83
N SER A 74 3.75 13.65 -11.32
CA SER A 74 3.07 14.64 -12.18
C SER A 74 2.68 15.93 -11.45
N LYS A 75 2.42 15.86 -10.13
CA LYS A 75 2.19 17.05 -9.29
C LYS A 75 3.47 17.85 -9.08
N THR A 76 4.60 17.16 -8.92
CA THR A 76 5.91 17.81 -8.73
C THR A 76 6.51 18.35 -10.03
N SER A 77 6.08 17.85 -11.20
CA SER A 77 6.59 18.26 -12.50
C SER A 77 5.83 19.42 -13.14
N HIS A 78 5.08 20.23 -12.37
CA HIS A 78 4.62 21.53 -12.85
C HIS A 78 5.78 22.53 -12.79
N PRO A 79 6.43 22.91 -13.91
CA PRO A 79 7.27 24.09 -13.90
C PRO A 79 6.35 25.30 -13.71
N GLN A 80 6.57 26.10 -12.67
CA GLN A 80 6.06 27.47 -12.65
C GLN A 80 6.81 28.27 -13.73
N THR A 81 6.44 28.11 -15.00
CA THR A 81 6.84 29.05 -16.04
C THR A 81 6.03 30.33 -15.84
N ASN A 82 6.69 31.38 -15.37
CA ASN A 82 6.53 32.77 -15.80
C ASN A 82 7.61 33.63 -15.12
N VAL A 83 8.88 33.42 -15.48
CA VAL A 83 9.89 34.47 -15.29
C VAL A 83 10.09 35.11 -16.66
N ALA A 84 9.41 36.24 -16.87
CA ALA A 84 9.62 37.07 -18.05
C ALA A 84 11.08 37.55 -18.04
N LEU A 85 11.87 37.12 -19.02
CA LEU A 85 13.17 37.71 -19.31
C LEU A 85 12.92 39.09 -19.92
N THR A 86 12.93 40.13 -19.09
CA THR A 86 13.08 41.51 -19.56
C THR A 86 14.25 42.14 -18.81
N ASN A 87 15.43 42.15 -19.43
CA ASN A 87 16.50 43.06 -19.04
C ASN A 87 16.77 43.99 -20.23
N ARG A 88 16.59 45.29 -19.96
CA ARG A 88 16.89 46.43 -20.84
C ARG A 88 18.39 46.64 -20.99
#